data_AF-A0A7V6NJ03-F1
#
_entry.id   AF-A0A7V6NJ03-F1
#
_cell.length_a   1.000
_cell.length_b   1.000
_cell.length_c   1.000
_cell.angle_alpha   90.00
_cell.angle_beta   90.00
_cell.angle_gamma   90.00
#
_symmetry.space_group_name_H-M   'P 1'
#
loop_
_entity.id
_entity.type
_entity.pdbx_description
1 polymer ?
#
loop_
_entity_poly.entity_id
_entity_poly.type
_entity_poly.pdbx_seq_one_letter_code
_entity_poly.pdbx_strand_id
1 'polypeptide(L)'
;MIKINKLEIENVKRVKAIKIEPTANGLTIIGGKNNQGKTSVLDAIAWALGGNKYKPTAAQREDSVLPPNLHIVMNNGLVVERKGKNSDLKVIDPNGEKGGQQLLNEFVEELALNLPKFMQSTSKEKAQTLLQIIGVGDQLFELERKEQEIYNRRHAIGQIADQKKKFAKEQPYYPDAPKEPISASKLIKQQQEILAKNGENQRKRDNLKNLEMQAAQVQEEIDELLKKQTIILKDLETARKSAKDLQDESTAELEASIANIEEINVKVRANLDKDKAEDDAQEYENQYRKLTSDLNNVRQAKIDLLKGANLPLPGLSVENGELTYEGKKWDCISGSDQLKIATAIIRKLNPKCGFVLLDKLEQMDLETLQEFGAWLEQEELQAIATRVSTGDECHIIIQDGYGGSAATTETIGKPTWKEGEF
;
A
#
# COMPACT_ATOMS: atom_id res chain seq x y z
N MET A 1 29.27 16.22 18.75
CA MET A 1 29.17 14.78 18.43
C MET A 1 30.30 14.03 19.11
N ILE A 2 30.00 12.83 19.61
CA ILE A 2 30.96 12.01 20.34
C ILE A 2 31.69 11.10 19.37
N LYS A 3 33.01 11.09 19.44
CA LYS A 3 33.93 10.38 18.52
C LYS A 3 35.01 9.66 19.30
N ILE A 4 35.59 8.64 18.69
CA ILE A 4 36.69 7.88 19.26
C ILE A 4 37.99 8.65 19.00
N ASN A 5 38.63 9.14 20.06
CA ASN A 5 39.91 9.83 19.97
C ASN A 5 41.07 8.83 19.98
N LYS A 6 40.98 7.82 20.84
CA LYS A 6 42.05 6.82 21.03
C LYS A 6 41.46 5.46 21.39
N LEU A 7 42.05 4.41 20.85
CA LEU A 7 41.67 3.03 21.06
C LEU A 7 42.90 2.18 21.34
N GLU A 8 42.86 1.40 22.41
CA GLU A 8 43.85 0.40 22.77
C GLU A 8 43.14 -0.93 23.01
N ILE A 9 43.52 -1.97 22.27
CA ILE A 9 42.94 -3.31 22.37
C ILE A 9 44.07 -4.33 22.51
N GLU A 10 43.96 -5.18 23.52
CA GLU A 10 44.91 -6.27 23.77
C GLU A 10 44.19 -7.59 24.04
N ASN A 11 44.74 -8.68 23.50
CA ASN A 11 44.30 -10.05 23.73
C ASN A 11 42.82 -10.34 23.42
N VAL A 12 42.24 -9.66 22.42
CA VAL A 12 40.84 -9.85 22.00
C VAL A 12 40.76 -10.59 20.67
N LYS A 13 40.15 -11.78 20.66
CA LYS A 13 40.04 -12.68 19.50
C LYS A 13 41.42 -12.88 18.84
N ARG A 14 41.64 -12.32 17.64
CA ARG A 14 42.92 -12.42 16.91
C ARG A 14 43.88 -11.25 17.15
N VAL A 15 43.45 -10.21 17.86
CA VAL A 15 44.27 -9.05 18.19
C VAL A 15 45.21 -9.39 19.35
N LYS A 16 46.51 -9.17 19.16
CA LYS A 16 47.53 -9.28 20.21
C LYS A 16 47.62 -7.96 20.96
N ALA A 17 47.99 -6.90 20.24
CA ALA A 17 48.02 -5.53 20.74
C ALA A 17 47.87 -4.56 19.56
N ILE A 18 46.96 -3.60 19.68
CA ILE A 18 46.78 -2.55 18.68
C ILE A 18 46.45 -1.23 19.36
N LYS A 19 47.06 -0.17 18.86
CA LYS A 19 46.80 1.21 19.29
C LYS A 19 46.43 2.05 18.09
N ILE A 20 45.25 2.65 18.11
CA ILE A 20 44.70 3.40 16.98
C ILE A 20 44.27 4.78 17.46
N GLU A 21 44.68 5.80 16.72
CA GLU A 21 44.20 7.17 16.83
C GLU A 21 43.49 7.48 15.51
N PRO A 22 42.17 7.23 15.41
CA PRO A 22 41.44 7.44 14.17
C PRO A 22 41.34 8.94 13.86
N THR A 23 41.15 9.26 12.58
CA THR A 23 40.92 10.64 12.13
C THR A 23 39.65 11.21 12.78
N ALA A 24 39.67 12.49 13.16
CA ALA A 24 38.52 13.12 13.83
C ALA A 24 37.30 13.27 12.92
N ASN A 25 37.50 13.34 11.61
CA ASN A 25 36.48 13.34 10.56
C ASN A 25 36.96 12.44 9.43
N GLY A 26 36.01 11.93 8.63
CA GLY A 26 36.32 11.14 7.46
C GLY A 26 36.58 9.67 7.77
N LEU A 27 37.38 9.04 6.93
CA LEU A 27 37.50 7.59 6.85
C LEU A 27 38.87 7.11 7.35
N THR A 28 38.89 6.34 8.44
CA THR A 28 40.08 5.61 8.91
C THR A 28 40.00 4.15 8.46
N ILE A 29 40.95 3.73 7.62
CA ILE A 29 40.97 2.36 7.05
C ILE A 29 42.00 1.48 7.75
N ILE A 30 41.51 0.37 8.28
CA ILE A 30 42.29 -0.73 8.83
C ILE A 30 42.47 -1.79 7.73
N GLY A 31 43.65 -1.78 7.12
CA GLY A 31 44.12 -2.74 6.13
C GLY A 31 44.75 -3.99 6.73
N GLY A 32 45.01 -4.98 5.88
CA GLY A 32 45.66 -6.24 6.19
C GLY A 32 45.09 -7.39 5.36
N LYS A 33 45.81 -8.51 5.29
CA LYS A 33 45.33 -9.74 4.65
C LYS A 33 44.16 -10.35 5.43
N ASN A 34 43.51 -11.35 4.85
CA ASN A 34 42.50 -12.14 5.56
C ASN A 34 43.11 -12.80 6.81
N ASN A 35 42.28 -13.00 7.82
CA ASN A 35 42.63 -13.62 9.11
C ASN A 35 43.65 -12.89 9.99
N GLN A 36 44.04 -11.65 9.66
CA GLN A 36 45.01 -10.87 10.45
C GLN A 36 44.43 -10.19 11.71
N GLY A 37 43.10 -10.18 11.88
CA GLY A 37 42.44 -9.58 13.04
C GLY A 37 41.69 -8.26 12.80
N LYS A 38 41.55 -7.82 11.54
CA LYS A 38 40.81 -6.59 11.17
C LYS A 38 39.40 -6.50 11.77
N THR A 39 38.54 -7.47 11.47
CA THR A 39 37.17 -7.52 12.02
C THR A 39 37.16 -7.68 13.54
N SER A 40 38.20 -8.29 14.13
CA SER A 40 38.34 -8.39 15.58
C SER A 40 38.54 -7.04 16.26
N VAL A 41 39.09 -6.04 15.55
CA VAL A 41 39.17 -4.66 16.04
C VAL A 41 37.79 -4.02 16.10
N LEU A 42 36.98 -4.14 15.05
CA LEU A 42 35.61 -3.61 15.05
C LEU A 42 34.76 -4.28 16.13
N ASP A 43 34.85 -5.61 16.27
CA ASP A 43 34.15 -6.36 17.32
C ASP A 43 34.56 -5.89 18.73
N ALA A 44 35.84 -5.59 18.92
CA ALA A 44 36.37 -5.09 20.19
C ALA A 44 35.82 -3.69 20.52
N ILE A 45 35.73 -2.78 19.55
CA ILE A 45 35.11 -1.46 19.72
C ILE A 45 33.60 -1.62 20.04
N ALA A 46 32.90 -2.46 19.28
CA ALA A 46 31.49 -2.74 19.48
C ALA A 46 31.21 -3.32 20.88
N TRP A 47 32.06 -4.23 21.36
CA TRP A 47 31.96 -4.78 22.70
C TRP A 47 32.29 -3.75 23.79
N ALA A 48 33.35 -2.96 23.61
CA ALA A 48 33.73 -1.92 24.56
C ALA A 48 32.55 -0.98 24.84
N LEU A 49 31.97 -0.44 23.77
CA LEU A 49 30.94 0.60 23.82
C LEU A 49 29.52 0.06 23.98
N GLY A 50 29.19 -1.08 23.37
CA GLY A 50 27.84 -1.65 23.32
C GLY A 50 27.49 -2.64 24.44
N GLY A 51 28.45 -3.01 25.29
CA GLY A 51 28.18 -3.90 26.41
C GLY A 51 28.10 -5.38 26.04
N ASN A 52 27.58 -6.18 26.98
CA ASN A 52 27.57 -7.64 26.86
C ASN A 52 26.78 -8.17 25.66
N LYS A 53 25.88 -7.36 25.08
CA LYS A 53 25.14 -7.70 23.84
C LYS A 53 26.07 -7.93 22.64
N TYR A 54 27.25 -7.31 22.65
CA TYR A 54 28.27 -7.43 21.61
C TYR A 54 29.50 -8.22 22.07
N LYS A 55 29.44 -8.83 23.26
CA LYS A 55 30.54 -9.65 23.76
C LYS A 55 30.71 -10.89 22.88
N PRO A 56 31.89 -11.12 22.29
CA PRO A 56 32.14 -12.36 21.58
C PRO A 56 32.02 -13.57 22.51
N THR A 57 31.48 -14.68 22.02
CA THR A 57 31.36 -15.94 22.80
C THR A 57 32.72 -16.38 23.36
N ALA A 58 33.77 -16.27 22.54
CA ALA A 58 35.16 -16.43 22.93
C ALA A 58 35.90 -15.09 22.70
N ALA A 59 35.91 -14.23 23.72
CA ALA A 59 36.52 -12.90 23.63
C ALA A 59 38.04 -12.94 23.82
N GLN A 60 38.53 -13.82 24.70
CA GLN A 60 39.96 -14.00 24.93
C GLN A 60 40.63 -14.66 23.72
N ARG A 61 41.81 -14.16 23.36
CA ARG A 61 42.67 -14.77 22.35
C ARG A 61 43.07 -16.19 22.76
N GLU A 62 42.89 -17.16 21.86
CA GLU A 62 43.10 -18.59 22.12
C GLU A 62 44.49 -18.91 22.69
N ASP A 63 45.55 -18.27 22.17
CA ASP A 63 46.92 -18.51 22.62
C ASP A 63 47.40 -17.60 23.78
N SER A 64 46.52 -16.75 24.35
CA SER A 64 46.93 -15.80 25.38
C SER A 64 46.44 -16.22 26.76
N VAL A 65 47.35 -16.26 27.74
CA VAL A 65 47.02 -16.47 29.16
C VAL A 65 46.49 -15.19 29.81
N LEU A 66 46.74 -14.04 29.19
CA LEU A 66 46.31 -12.74 29.68
C LEU A 66 44.85 -12.47 29.29
N PRO A 67 44.04 -11.89 30.21
CA PRO A 67 42.67 -11.55 29.90
C PRO A 67 42.58 -10.40 28.88
N PRO A 68 41.45 -10.28 28.15
CA PRO A 68 41.13 -9.12 27.32
C PRO A 68 41.30 -7.79 28.05
N ASN A 69 41.92 -6.82 27.37
CA ASN A 69 42.02 -5.45 27.82
C ASN A 69 41.57 -4.50 26.71
N LEU A 70 40.62 -3.63 27.02
CA LEU A 70 40.07 -2.63 26.11
C LEU A 70 40.10 -1.28 26.81
N HIS A 71 40.66 -0.27 26.14
CA HIS A 71 40.68 1.10 26.63
C HIS A 71 40.35 2.04 25.46
N ILE A 72 39.25 2.78 25.60
CA ILE A 72 38.76 3.73 24.60
C ILE A 72 38.62 5.10 25.25
N VAL A 73 39.20 6.12 24.61
CA VAL A 73 39.04 7.51 25.00
C VAL A 73 38.23 8.23 23.93
N MET A 74 37.13 8.85 24.34
CA MET A 74 36.28 9.65 23.46
C MET A 74 36.75 11.10 23.44
N ASN A 75 36.42 11.84 22.38
CA ASN A 75 36.81 13.25 22.21
C ASN A 75 36.24 14.21 23.28
N ASN A 76 35.18 13.83 23.97
CA ASN A 76 34.60 14.61 25.07
C ASN A 76 35.24 14.32 26.44
N GLY A 77 36.26 13.46 26.50
CA GLY A 77 36.94 13.06 27.74
C GLY A 77 36.37 11.81 28.42
N LEU A 78 35.31 11.21 27.87
CA LEU A 78 34.75 9.95 28.37
C LEU A 78 35.74 8.81 28.12
N VAL A 79 36.07 8.05 29.17
CA VAL A 79 36.97 6.90 29.10
C VAL A 79 36.20 5.62 29.38
N VAL A 80 36.34 4.63 28.50
CA VAL A 80 35.71 3.31 28.62
C VAL A 80 36.79 2.26 28.71
N GLU A 81 36.87 1.59 29.86
CA GLU A 81 37.78 0.46 30.07
C GLU A 81 37.01 -0.84 30.29
N ARG A 82 37.49 -1.93 29.69
CA ARG A 82 37.12 -3.29 30.06
C ARG A 82 38.37 -4.09 30.34
N LYS A 83 38.52 -4.58 31.58
CA LYS A 83 39.73 -5.32 31.99
C LYS A 83 39.43 -6.43 32.99
N GLY A 84 40.35 -7.37 33.09
CA GLY A 84 40.28 -8.50 34.01
C GLY A 84 39.56 -9.73 33.44
N LYS A 85 39.54 -10.82 34.21
CA LYS A 85 39.05 -12.15 33.78
C LYS A 85 37.57 -12.14 33.35
N ASN A 86 36.76 -11.26 33.95
CA ASN A 86 35.36 -11.07 33.59
C ASN A 86 35.13 -9.91 32.62
N SER A 87 36.19 -9.16 32.29
CA SER A 87 36.16 -7.94 31.48
C SER A 87 35.21 -6.89 32.06
N ASP A 88 35.43 -6.56 33.33
CA ASP A 88 34.60 -5.63 34.09
C ASP A 88 34.65 -4.24 33.46
N LEU A 89 33.46 -3.64 33.29
CA LEU A 89 33.31 -2.31 32.70
C LEU A 89 33.65 -1.24 33.73
N LYS A 90 34.52 -0.30 33.35
CA LYS A 90 34.71 0.97 34.04
C LYS A 90 34.49 2.09 33.03
N VAL A 91 33.48 2.92 33.29
CA VAL A 91 33.25 4.14 32.53
C VAL A 91 33.64 5.30 33.44
N ILE A 92 34.46 6.22 32.94
CA ILE A 92 34.89 7.42 33.66
C ILE A 92 34.43 8.62 32.85
N ASP A 93 33.61 9.46 33.44
CA ASP A 93 33.14 10.69 32.81
C ASP A 93 34.27 11.75 32.74
N PRO A 94 34.07 12.86 32.00
CA PRO A 94 35.06 13.93 31.90
C PRO A 94 35.41 14.61 33.23
N ASN A 95 34.53 14.52 34.24
CA ASN A 95 34.74 15.05 35.59
C ASN A 95 35.43 14.05 36.53
N GLY A 96 35.70 12.82 36.07
CA GLY A 96 36.34 11.75 36.85
C GLY A 96 35.36 10.87 37.63
N GLU A 97 34.05 11.04 37.44
CA GLU A 97 33.02 10.22 38.09
C GLU A 97 32.84 8.88 37.38
N LYS A 98 32.53 7.83 38.15
CA LYS A 98 32.32 6.49 37.61
C LYS A 98 30.90 6.34 37.07
N GLY A 99 30.79 6.11 35.76
CA GLY A 99 29.54 5.79 35.08
C GLY A 99 29.31 4.30 34.88
N GLY A 100 28.08 3.94 34.49
CA GLY A 100 27.71 2.59 34.04
C GLY A 100 27.45 2.54 32.53
N GLN A 101 27.00 1.37 32.05
CA GLN A 101 26.63 1.16 30.64
C GLN A 101 25.46 2.07 30.20
N GLN A 102 24.57 2.48 31.11
CA GLN A 102 23.46 3.39 30.79
C GLN A 102 23.95 4.73 30.23
N LEU A 103 25.01 5.29 30.81
CA LEU A 103 25.64 6.52 30.32
C LEU A 103 26.19 6.34 28.91
N LEU A 104 26.77 5.18 28.59
CA LEU A 104 27.23 4.89 27.22
C LEU A 104 26.07 4.80 26.22
N ASN A 105 24.96 4.18 26.62
CA ASN A 105 23.80 3.99 25.75
C ASN A 105 23.11 5.30 25.36
N GLU A 106 23.28 6.39 26.13
CA GLU A 106 22.76 7.72 25.76
C GLU A 106 23.53 8.36 24.60
N PHE A 107 24.80 7.98 24.43
CA PHE A 107 25.73 8.57 23.47
C PHE A 107 26.02 7.67 22.28
N VAL A 108 25.79 6.37 22.44
CA VAL A 108 26.15 5.34 21.47
C VAL A 108 24.90 4.63 20.99
N GLU A 109 24.68 4.68 19.67
CA GLU A 109 23.54 4.04 19.03
C GLU A 109 23.82 2.56 18.73
N GLU A 110 22.83 1.68 18.96
CA GLU A 110 22.96 0.23 18.73
C GLU A 110 23.40 -0.08 17.28
N LEU A 111 22.85 0.66 16.31
CA LEU A 111 23.15 0.46 14.90
C LEU A 111 24.54 0.98 14.51
N ALA A 112 25.01 2.08 15.11
CA ALA A 112 26.36 2.62 14.85
C ALA A 112 27.47 1.66 15.27
N LEU A 113 27.18 0.83 16.27
CA LEU A 113 28.06 -0.23 16.76
C LEU A 113 28.05 -1.50 15.91
N ASN A 114 27.00 -1.73 15.12
CA ASN A 114 26.88 -2.94 14.31
C ASN A 114 26.02 -2.71 13.06
N LEU A 115 26.60 -1.98 12.12
CA LEU A 115 26.07 -1.85 10.75
C LEU A 115 25.81 -3.22 10.08
N PRO A 116 26.70 -4.24 10.21
CA PRO A 116 26.46 -5.55 9.61
C PRO A 116 25.10 -6.16 10.00
N LYS A 117 24.65 -5.98 11.24
CA LYS A 117 23.33 -6.45 11.70
C LYS A 117 22.19 -5.73 10.98
N PHE A 118 22.30 -4.42 10.75
CA PHE A 118 21.32 -3.69 9.94
C PHE A 118 21.31 -4.20 8.50
N MET A 119 22.47 -4.41 7.88
CA MET A 119 22.58 -4.93 6.52
C MET A 119 21.91 -6.31 6.37
N GLN A 120 22.05 -7.16 7.38
CA GLN A 120 21.49 -8.52 7.43
C GLN A 120 20.01 -8.57 7.85
N SER A 121 19.45 -7.47 8.37
CA SER A 121 18.03 -7.40 8.76
C SER A 121 17.10 -7.53 7.55
N THR A 122 15.84 -7.88 7.79
CA THR A 122 14.85 -8.02 6.72
C THR A 122 14.51 -6.67 6.08
N SER A 123 14.06 -6.67 4.81
CA SER A 123 13.66 -5.42 4.11
C SER A 123 12.60 -4.63 4.89
N LYS A 124 11.71 -5.33 5.59
CA LYS A 124 10.67 -4.75 6.44
C LYS A 124 11.25 -4.06 7.68
N GLU A 125 12.21 -4.69 8.37
CA GLU A 125 12.89 -4.09 9.53
C GLU A 125 13.70 -2.86 9.12
N LYS A 126 14.36 -2.89 7.95
CA LYS A 126 15.06 -1.74 7.38
C LYS A 126 14.10 -0.57 7.12
N ALA A 127 12.98 -0.84 6.47
CA ALA A 127 11.95 0.16 6.20
C ALA A 127 11.36 0.72 7.49
N GLN A 128 11.03 -0.13 8.46
CA GLN A 128 10.51 0.30 9.76
C GLN A 128 11.51 1.20 10.51
N THR A 129 12.80 0.87 10.47
CA THR A 129 13.86 1.70 11.06
C THR A 129 13.87 3.09 10.41
N LEU A 130 13.79 3.16 9.07
CA LEU A 130 13.71 4.44 8.36
C LEU A 130 12.44 5.24 8.72
N LEU A 131 11.29 4.57 8.81
CA LEU A 131 10.02 5.23 9.17
C LEU A 131 10.01 5.77 10.60
N GLN A 132 10.65 5.07 11.53
CA GLN A 132 10.86 5.55 12.91
C GLN A 132 11.71 6.81 12.94
N ILE A 133 12.79 6.87 12.14
CA ILE A 133 13.70 8.03 12.06
C ILE A 133 12.95 9.28 11.58
N ILE A 134 12.04 9.10 10.62
CA ILE A 134 11.31 10.20 10.01
C ILE A 134 10.11 10.63 10.87
N GLY A 135 9.63 9.76 11.77
CA GLY A 135 8.47 10.03 12.63
C GLY A 135 7.12 9.98 11.89
N VAL A 136 7.10 9.49 10.65
CA VAL A 136 5.89 9.40 9.80
C VAL A 136 5.32 7.98 9.72
N GLY A 137 5.85 7.03 10.50
CA GLY A 137 5.46 5.61 10.42
C GLY A 137 3.95 5.38 10.57
N ASP A 138 3.32 5.99 11.57
CA ASP A 138 1.88 5.83 11.81
C ASP A 138 1.04 6.46 10.69
N GLN A 139 1.44 7.65 10.23
CA GLN A 139 0.76 8.35 9.14
C GLN A 139 0.87 7.58 7.81
N LEU A 140 2.05 7.01 7.52
CA LEU A 140 2.25 6.19 6.34
C LEU A 140 1.40 4.92 6.41
N PHE A 141 1.36 4.25 7.57
CA PHE A 141 0.55 3.06 7.77
C PHE A 141 -0.94 3.33 7.56
N GLU A 142 -1.46 4.46 8.07
CA GLU A 142 -2.85 4.86 7.81
C GLU A 142 -3.12 5.11 6.32
N LEU A 143 -2.19 5.75 5.61
CA LEU A 143 -2.32 5.99 4.17
C LEU A 143 -2.26 4.71 3.35
N GLU A 144 -1.39 3.75 3.71
CA GLU A 144 -1.34 2.42 3.09
C GLU A 144 -2.63 1.64 3.32
N ARG A 145 -3.19 1.68 4.54
CA ARG A 145 -4.49 1.07 4.83
C ARG A 145 -5.61 1.67 3.99
N LYS A 146 -5.67 3.01 3.91
CA LYS A 146 -6.65 3.73 3.07
C LYS A 146 -6.48 3.39 1.60
N GLU A 147 -5.24 3.31 1.10
CA GLU A 147 -4.98 2.92 -0.28
C GLU A 147 -5.53 1.52 -0.58
N GLN A 148 -5.26 0.55 0.29
CA GLN A 148 -5.73 -0.82 0.12
C GLN A 148 -7.26 -0.90 0.14
N GLU A 149 -7.91 -0.19 1.07
CA GLU A 149 -9.37 -0.11 1.17
C GLU A 149 -9.99 0.49 -0.11
N ILE A 150 -9.46 1.62 -0.60
CA ILE A 150 -9.91 2.29 -1.83
C ILE A 150 -9.67 1.39 -3.04
N TYR A 151 -8.50 0.75 -3.13
CA TYR A 151 -8.17 -0.16 -4.22
C TYR A 151 -9.13 -1.34 -4.30
N ASN A 152 -9.40 -2.00 -3.17
CA ASN A 152 -10.35 -3.11 -3.10
C ASN A 152 -11.76 -2.68 -3.51
N ARG A 153 -12.22 -1.52 -3.02
CA ARG A 153 -13.52 -0.94 -3.39
C ARG A 153 -13.58 -0.59 -4.89
N ARG A 154 -12.52 0.01 -5.44
CA ARG A 154 -12.41 0.35 -6.87
C ARG A 154 -12.47 -0.91 -7.72
N HIS A 155 -11.80 -1.99 -7.31
CA HIS A 155 -11.82 -3.26 -8.02
C HIS A 155 -13.23 -3.85 -8.07
N ALA A 156 -13.93 -3.90 -6.94
CA ALA A 156 -15.31 -4.39 -6.88
C ALA A 156 -16.27 -3.53 -7.73
N ILE A 157 -16.20 -2.20 -7.62
CA ILE A 157 -17.02 -1.30 -8.43
C ILE A 157 -16.69 -1.42 -9.92
N GLY A 158 -15.43 -1.62 -10.28
CA GLY A 158 -15.02 -1.84 -11.67
C GLY A 158 -15.65 -3.10 -12.28
N GLN A 159 -15.71 -4.20 -11.51
CA GLN A 159 -16.40 -5.43 -11.94
C GLN A 159 -17.90 -5.20 -12.14
N ILE A 160 -18.55 -4.51 -11.20
CA ILE A 160 -19.99 -4.20 -11.28
C ILE A 160 -20.31 -3.27 -12.45
N ALA A 161 -19.50 -2.23 -12.65
CA ALA A 161 -19.65 -1.29 -13.77
C ALA A 161 -19.56 -2.03 -15.11
N ASP A 162 -18.59 -2.93 -15.26
CA ASP A 162 -18.41 -3.70 -16.50
C ASP A 162 -19.56 -4.67 -16.75
N GLN A 163 -20.10 -5.29 -15.69
CA GLN A 163 -21.29 -6.14 -15.77
C GLN A 163 -22.55 -5.34 -16.17
N LYS A 164 -22.79 -4.20 -15.52
CA LYS A 164 -23.94 -3.32 -15.80
C LYS A 164 -23.88 -2.74 -17.21
N LYS A 165 -22.69 -2.37 -17.69
CA LYS A 165 -22.48 -1.89 -19.06
C LYS A 165 -22.78 -2.95 -20.11
N LYS A 166 -22.41 -4.21 -19.85
CA LYS A 166 -22.76 -5.34 -20.74
C LYS A 166 -24.27 -5.59 -20.73
N PHE A 167 -24.87 -5.63 -19.54
CA PHE A 167 -26.31 -5.79 -19.38
C PHE A 167 -27.12 -4.72 -20.14
N ALA A 168 -26.74 -3.45 -20.01
CA ALA A 168 -27.40 -2.35 -20.72
C ALA A 168 -27.29 -2.48 -22.25
N LYS A 169 -26.13 -2.92 -22.76
CA LYS A 169 -25.92 -3.15 -24.21
C LYS A 169 -26.74 -4.30 -24.77
N GLU A 170 -27.04 -5.30 -23.96
CA GLU A 170 -27.83 -6.47 -24.34
C GLU A 170 -29.34 -6.21 -24.30
N GLN A 171 -29.78 -5.10 -23.70
CA GLN A 171 -31.22 -4.76 -23.64
C GLN A 171 -31.79 -4.45 -25.03
N PRO A 172 -33.00 -4.95 -25.36
CA PRO A 172 -33.70 -4.61 -26.58
C PRO A 172 -33.96 -3.11 -26.68
N TYR A 173 -33.81 -2.55 -27.88
CA TYR A 173 -34.12 -1.15 -28.15
C TYR A 173 -34.96 -1.02 -29.41
N TYR A 174 -36.10 -0.33 -29.28
CA TYR A 174 -37.07 -0.13 -30.33
C TYR A 174 -37.09 1.35 -30.73
N PRO A 175 -36.43 1.76 -31.83
CA PRO A 175 -36.31 3.16 -32.23
C PRO A 175 -37.64 3.82 -32.62
N ASP A 176 -38.63 3.02 -33.01
CA ASP A 176 -39.94 3.49 -33.48
C ASP A 176 -40.97 3.67 -32.36
N ALA A 177 -40.62 3.32 -31.11
CA ALA A 177 -41.53 3.42 -29.97
C ALA A 177 -41.57 4.86 -29.41
N PRO A 178 -42.75 5.39 -29.05
CA PRO A 178 -42.88 6.70 -28.43
C PRO A 178 -42.20 6.78 -27.06
N LYS A 179 -41.80 7.98 -26.64
CA LYS A 179 -41.06 8.20 -25.38
C LYS A 179 -41.88 7.96 -24.11
N GLU A 180 -43.21 8.04 -24.22
CA GLU A 180 -44.13 7.87 -23.10
C GLU A 180 -45.23 6.86 -23.47
N PRO A 181 -45.70 6.05 -22.50
CA PRO A 181 -46.73 5.06 -22.75
C PRO A 181 -48.06 5.73 -23.13
N ILE A 182 -48.71 5.19 -24.16
CA ILE A 182 -49.97 5.70 -24.68
C ILE A 182 -51.11 5.20 -23.79
N SER A 183 -51.95 6.11 -23.29
CA SER A 183 -53.07 5.78 -22.41
C SER A 183 -54.28 5.23 -23.19
N ALA A 184 -54.56 3.93 -23.04
CA ALA A 184 -55.75 3.29 -23.62
C ALA A 184 -57.06 3.59 -22.86
N SER A 185 -57.00 4.36 -21.77
CA SER A 185 -58.13 4.60 -20.84
C SER A 185 -59.39 5.16 -21.53
N LYS A 186 -59.22 6.07 -22.51
CA LYS A 186 -60.35 6.65 -23.26
C LYS A 186 -61.02 5.64 -24.21
N LEU A 187 -60.24 4.79 -24.87
CA LEU A 187 -60.73 3.80 -25.83
C LEU A 187 -61.44 2.63 -25.13
N ILE A 188 -60.92 2.19 -23.98
CA ILE A 188 -61.54 1.17 -23.15
C ILE A 188 -62.92 1.64 -22.66
N LYS A 189 -63.04 2.92 -22.26
CA LYS A 189 -64.31 3.49 -21.84
C LYS A 189 -65.33 3.55 -22.98
N GLN A 190 -64.89 3.92 -24.19
CA GLN A 190 -65.75 3.92 -25.39
C GLN A 190 -66.22 2.50 -25.76
N GLN A 191 -65.35 1.49 -25.66
CA GLN A 191 -65.71 0.10 -25.90
C GLN A 191 -66.79 -0.38 -24.90
N GLN A 192 -66.63 -0.05 -23.61
CA GLN A 192 -67.61 -0.42 -22.58
C GLN A 192 -68.99 0.22 -22.84
N GLU A 193 -69.03 1.48 -23.27
CA GLU A 193 -70.28 2.18 -23.61
C GLU A 193 -70.99 1.54 -24.83
N ILE A 194 -70.24 1.13 -25.86
CA ILE A 194 -70.78 0.44 -27.03
C ILE A 194 -71.31 -0.95 -26.66
N LEU A 195 -70.57 -1.72 -25.86
CA LEU A 195 -70.99 -3.04 -25.38
C LEU A 195 -72.28 -2.96 -24.54
N ALA A 196 -72.41 -1.93 -23.70
CA ALA A 196 -73.62 -1.69 -22.93
C ALA A 196 -74.84 -1.40 -23.83
N LYS A 197 -74.68 -0.53 -24.84
CA LYS A 197 -75.74 -0.23 -25.82
C LYS A 197 -76.14 -1.47 -26.62
N ASN A 198 -75.16 -2.24 -27.09
CA ASN A 198 -75.42 -3.46 -27.87
C ASN A 198 -76.16 -4.52 -27.02
N GLY A 199 -75.82 -4.65 -25.74
CA GLY A 199 -76.54 -5.51 -24.79
C GLY A 199 -78.00 -5.09 -24.58
N GLU A 200 -78.29 -3.79 -24.48
CA GLU A 200 -79.67 -3.27 -24.41
C GLU A 200 -80.46 -3.51 -25.70
N ASN A 201 -79.82 -3.33 -26.87
CA ASN A 201 -80.44 -3.59 -28.16
C ASN A 201 -80.80 -5.07 -28.32
N GLN A 202 -79.92 -5.98 -27.87
CA GLN A 202 -80.20 -7.42 -27.91
C GLN A 202 -81.39 -7.79 -27.00
N ARG A 203 -81.46 -7.23 -25.78
CA ARG A 203 -82.62 -7.42 -24.89
C ARG A 203 -83.94 -6.97 -25.54
N LYS A 204 -83.93 -5.85 -26.28
CA LYS A 204 -85.12 -5.37 -27.02
C LYS A 204 -85.51 -6.32 -28.15
N ARG A 205 -84.55 -6.92 -28.85
CA ARG A 205 -84.79 -7.95 -29.89
C ARG A 205 -85.39 -9.22 -29.30
N ASP A 206 -84.85 -9.69 -28.17
CA ASP A 206 -85.35 -10.89 -27.52
C ASP A 206 -86.78 -10.68 -26.97
N ASN A 207 -87.07 -9.48 -26.45
CA ASN A 207 -88.42 -9.12 -26.00
C ASN A 207 -89.43 -9.05 -27.15
N LEU A 208 -89.04 -8.51 -28.31
CA LEU A 208 -89.86 -8.52 -29.51
C LEU A 208 -90.23 -9.96 -29.92
N LYS A 209 -89.23 -10.85 -29.98
CA LYS A 209 -89.45 -12.26 -30.35
C LYS A 209 -90.37 -12.99 -29.37
N ASN A 210 -90.24 -12.70 -28.07
CA ASN A 210 -91.15 -13.25 -27.04
C ASN A 210 -92.57 -12.71 -27.18
N LEU A 211 -92.73 -11.42 -27.46
CA LEU A 211 -94.04 -10.79 -27.67
C LEU A 211 -94.70 -11.26 -28.97
N GLU A 212 -93.95 -11.54 -30.03
CA GLU A 212 -94.46 -12.15 -31.26
C GLU A 212 -94.99 -13.58 -31.02
N MET A 213 -94.29 -14.35 -30.20
CA MET A 213 -94.70 -15.71 -29.83
C MET A 213 -95.95 -15.69 -28.94
N GLN A 214 -96.03 -14.75 -28.01
CA GLN A 214 -97.22 -14.50 -27.19
C GLN A 214 -98.39 -13.97 -28.02
N ALA A 215 -98.13 -13.08 -28.99
CA ALA A 215 -99.15 -12.57 -29.91
C ALA A 215 -99.71 -13.69 -30.78
N ALA A 216 -98.90 -14.65 -31.21
CA ALA A 216 -99.37 -15.82 -31.95
C ALA A 216 -100.25 -16.75 -31.10
N GLN A 217 -99.89 -16.98 -29.82
CA GLN A 217 -100.73 -17.74 -28.88
C GLN A 217 -102.04 -17.03 -28.54
N VAL A 218 -101.98 -15.71 -28.33
CA VAL A 218 -103.16 -14.89 -28.05
C VAL A 218 -104.03 -14.73 -29.30
N GLN A 219 -103.49 -14.81 -30.52
CA GLN A 219 -104.26 -14.81 -31.75
C GLN A 219 -105.20 -16.04 -31.87
N GLU A 220 -104.80 -17.16 -31.29
CA GLU A 220 -105.62 -18.37 -31.13
C GLU A 220 -106.78 -18.13 -30.14
N GLU A 221 -106.56 -17.34 -29.08
CA GLU A 221 -107.58 -16.91 -28.11
C GLU A 221 -108.47 -15.74 -28.63
N ILE A 222 -107.97 -14.94 -29.58
CA ILE A 222 -108.64 -13.76 -30.14
C ILE A 222 -109.87 -14.11 -31.00
N ASP A 223 -109.91 -15.30 -31.60
CA ASP A 223 -111.12 -15.78 -32.28
C ASP A 223 -112.33 -15.86 -31.31
N GLU A 224 -112.10 -16.03 -30.00
CA GLU A 224 -113.15 -15.94 -28.98
C GLU A 224 -113.45 -14.49 -28.52
N LEU A 225 -112.48 -13.57 -28.60
CA LEU A 225 -112.52 -12.24 -27.98
C LEU A 225 -112.74 -11.05 -28.95
N LEU A 226 -112.93 -11.31 -30.25
CA LEU A 226 -113.31 -10.34 -31.30
C LEU A 226 -114.48 -9.40 -30.93
N LYS A 227 -115.28 -9.71 -29.91
CA LYS A 227 -116.33 -8.82 -29.38
C LYS A 227 -115.82 -7.65 -28.51
N LYS A 228 -114.58 -7.66 -28.02
CA LYS A 228 -114.02 -6.64 -27.11
C LYS A 228 -113.04 -5.65 -27.77
N GLN A 229 -112.86 -5.76 -29.08
CA GLN A 229 -111.79 -5.16 -29.90
C GLN A 229 -111.77 -3.62 -29.99
N THR A 230 -112.85 -2.91 -29.69
CA THR A 230 -112.96 -1.47 -29.98
C THR A 230 -112.20 -0.55 -29.03
N ILE A 231 -111.81 -1.01 -27.83
CA ILE A 231 -111.21 -0.15 -26.80
C ILE A 231 -109.66 -0.10 -26.91
N ILE A 232 -109.04 -1.17 -27.44
CA ILE A 232 -107.57 -1.35 -27.42
C ILE A 232 -106.87 -0.63 -28.59
N LEU A 233 -107.61 -0.23 -29.63
CA LEU A 233 -107.05 0.41 -30.83
C LEU A 233 -106.40 1.79 -30.58
N LYS A 234 -106.60 2.41 -29.41
CA LYS A 234 -105.99 3.71 -29.06
C LYS A 234 -104.58 3.62 -28.48
N ASP A 235 -104.19 2.48 -27.89
CA ASP A 235 -102.86 2.33 -27.25
C ASP A 235 -101.79 1.81 -28.24
N LEU A 236 -102.21 1.34 -29.42
CA LEU A 236 -101.35 0.76 -30.46
C LEU A 236 -100.57 1.79 -31.29
N GLU A 237 -100.99 3.06 -31.30
CA GLU A 237 -100.39 4.10 -32.15
C GLU A 237 -99.06 4.62 -31.59
N THR A 238 -98.89 4.59 -30.26
CA THR A 238 -97.67 5.06 -29.57
C THR A 238 -96.49 4.08 -29.74
N ALA A 239 -96.76 2.79 -29.95
CA ALA A 239 -95.73 1.75 -30.06
C ALA A 239 -95.14 1.58 -31.47
N ARG A 240 -95.76 2.15 -32.51
CA ARG A 240 -95.30 2.01 -33.91
C ARG A 240 -94.12 2.91 -34.30
N LYS A 241 -93.66 3.82 -33.44
CA LYS A 241 -92.67 4.86 -33.81
C LYS A 241 -91.20 4.61 -33.41
N SER A 242 -90.83 3.40 -32.96
CA SER A 242 -89.45 3.15 -32.48
C SER A 242 -88.87 1.81 -32.93
N ALA A 243 -88.84 1.53 -34.24
CA ALA A 243 -88.24 0.28 -34.73
C ALA A 243 -87.60 0.33 -36.13
N LYS A 244 -87.13 1.50 -36.61
CA LYS A 244 -86.37 1.57 -37.88
C LYS A 244 -84.97 2.16 -37.81
N ASP A 245 -84.53 2.66 -36.65
CA ASP A 245 -83.20 3.30 -36.48
C ASP A 245 -82.36 2.63 -35.38
N LEU A 246 -82.15 1.31 -35.46
CA LEU A 246 -81.19 0.59 -34.60
C LEU A 246 -80.16 -0.12 -35.47
N GLN A 247 -79.05 0.57 -35.74
CA GLN A 247 -77.83 -0.03 -36.28
C GLN A 247 -76.86 -0.31 -35.13
N ASP A 248 -76.28 -1.52 -35.10
CA ASP A 248 -75.28 -1.90 -34.11
C ASP A 248 -73.92 -1.26 -34.48
N GLU A 249 -73.23 -0.65 -33.50
CA GLU A 249 -71.89 -0.08 -33.69
C GLU A 249 -70.83 -1.19 -33.53
N SER A 250 -69.91 -1.31 -34.49
CA SER A 250 -68.85 -2.34 -34.49
C SER A 250 -67.69 -1.96 -33.56
N THR A 251 -67.29 -2.86 -32.66
CA THR A 251 -66.12 -2.68 -31.76
C THR A 251 -64.79 -3.10 -32.39
N ALA A 252 -64.79 -3.65 -33.61
CA ALA A 252 -63.60 -4.24 -34.22
C ALA A 252 -62.44 -3.26 -34.41
N GLU A 253 -62.73 -2.00 -34.79
CA GLU A 253 -61.72 -0.95 -34.96
C GLU A 253 -61.13 -0.49 -33.62
N LEU A 254 -61.94 -0.49 -32.56
CA LEU A 254 -61.52 -0.15 -31.20
C LEU A 254 -60.63 -1.26 -30.60
N GLU A 255 -60.98 -2.53 -30.82
CA GLU A 255 -60.18 -3.68 -30.37
C GLU A 255 -58.82 -3.72 -31.06
N ALA A 256 -58.77 -3.49 -32.38
CA ALA A 256 -57.52 -3.38 -33.12
C ALA A 256 -56.64 -2.22 -32.63
N SER A 257 -57.26 -1.08 -32.30
CA SER A 257 -56.55 0.09 -31.77
C SER A 257 -55.99 -0.14 -30.36
N ILE A 258 -56.72 -0.84 -29.49
CA ILE A 258 -56.26 -1.19 -28.13
C ILE A 258 -55.09 -2.19 -28.20
N ALA A 259 -55.19 -3.23 -29.03
CA ALA A 259 -54.11 -4.21 -29.21
C ALA A 259 -52.82 -3.56 -29.73
N ASN A 260 -52.93 -2.62 -30.69
CA ASN A 260 -51.79 -1.88 -31.20
C ASN A 260 -51.14 -0.98 -30.13
N ILE A 261 -51.95 -0.32 -29.28
CA ILE A 261 -51.45 0.48 -28.16
C ILE A 261 -50.71 -0.39 -27.12
N GLU A 262 -51.21 -1.60 -26.84
CA GLU A 262 -50.53 -2.54 -25.95
C GLU A 262 -49.17 -2.98 -26.52
N GLU A 263 -49.11 -3.31 -27.82
CA GLU A 263 -47.86 -3.70 -28.48
C GLU A 263 -46.83 -2.56 -28.48
N ILE A 264 -47.28 -1.32 -28.73
CA ILE A 264 -46.45 -0.12 -28.61
C ILE A 264 -45.95 0.04 -27.17
N ASN A 265 -46.82 -0.09 -26.17
CA ASN A 265 -46.45 0.07 -24.77
C ASN A 265 -45.45 -0.99 -24.26
N VAL A 266 -45.47 -2.20 -24.80
CA VAL A 266 -44.43 -3.21 -24.53
C VAL A 266 -43.06 -2.73 -25.02
N LYS A 267 -43.00 -2.13 -26.21
CA LYS A 267 -41.76 -1.56 -26.77
C LYS A 267 -41.28 -0.34 -25.99
N VAL A 268 -42.20 0.52 -25.53
CA VAL A 268 -41.87 1.67 -24.67
C VAL A 268 -41.28 1.23 -23.33
N ARG A 269 -41.86 0.20 -22.69
CA ARG A 269 -41.33 -0.35 -21.43
C ARG A 269 -39.92 -0.92 -21.61
N ALA A 270 -39.67 -1.67 -22.68
CA ALA A 270 -38.35 -2.19 -22.97
C ALA A 270 -37.30 -1.07 -23.16
N ASN A 271 -37.66 0.03 -23.82
CA ASN A 271 -36.78 1.20 -23.94
C ASN A 271 -36.53 1.87 -22.58
N LEU A 272 -37.56 2.05 -21.74
CA LEU A 272 -37.40 2.62 -20.40
C LEU A 272 -36.51 1.75 -19.51
N ASP A 273 -36.64 0.42 -19.60
CA ASP A 273 -35.78 -0.52 -18.88
C ASP A 273 -34.33 -0.45 -19.35
N LYS A 274 -34.11 -0.23 -20.66
CA LYS A 274 -32.78 0.02 -21.22
C LYS A 274 -32.19 1.35 -20.75
N ASP A 275 -32.93 2.45 -20.83
CA ASP A 275 -32.47 3.77 -20.38
C ASP A 275 -32.06 3.72 -18.90
N LYS A 276 -32.88 3.06 -18.07
CA LYS A 276 -32.55 2.83 -16.66
C LYS A 276 -31.29 1.99 -16.47
N ALA A 277 -31.08 0.96 -17.30
CA ALA A 277 -29.87 0.15 -17.25
C ALA A 277 -28.62 0.94 -17.68
N GLU A 278 -28.74 1.85 -18.64
CA GLU A 278 -27.68 2.76 -19.06
C GLU A 278 -27.34 3.80 -17.97
N ASP A 279 -28.35 4.38 -17.32
CA ASP A 279 -28.16 5.30 -16.18
C ASP A 279 -27.44 4.61 -15.01
N ASP A 280 -27.88 3.41 -14.64
CA ASP A 280 -27.22 2.57 -13.63
C ASP A 280 -25.74 2.34 -13.99
N ALA A 281 -25.46 1.96 -15.24
CA ALA A 281 -24.09 1.72 -15.69
C ALA A 281 -23.23 3.00 -15.62
N GLN A 282 -23.80 4.14 -16.00
CA GLN A 282 -23.14 5.44 -15.96
C GLN A 282 -22.82 5.87 -14.52
N GLU A 283 -23.72 5.60 -13.56
CA GLU A 283 -23.49 5.91 -12.15
C GLU A 283 -22.32 5.10 -11.58
N TYR A 284 -22.26 3.79 -11.84
CA TYR A 284 -21.12 2.96 -11.42
C TYR A 284 -19.81 3.36 -12.12
N GLU A 285 -19.85 3.79 -13.39
CA GLU A 285 -18.68 4.33 -14.09
C GLU A 285 -18.18 5.64 -13.43
N ASN A 286 -19.08 6.53 -13.01
CA ASN A 286 -18.73 7.74 -12.29
C ASN A 286 -18.12 7.43 -10.91
N GLN A 287 -18.67 6.45 -10.18
CA GLN A 287 -18.09 5.98 -8.91
C GLN A 287 -16.68 5.40 -9.11
N TYR A 288 -16.46 4.63 -10.19
CA TYR A 288 -15.14 4.10 -10.54
C TYR A 288 -14.13 5.22 -10.82
N ARG A 289 -14.52 6.25 -11.58
CA ARG A 289 -13.67 7.42 -11.87
C ARG A 289 -13.32 8.17 -10.58
N LYS A 290 -14.29 8.37 -9.69
CA LYS A 290 -14.07 9.01 -8.39
C LYS A 290 -13.08 8.23 -7.54
N LEU A 291 -13.29 6.92 -7.36
CA LEU A 291 -12.38 6.05 -6.61
C LEU A 291 -10.97 6.00 -7.23
N THR A 292 -10.86 6.12 -8.56
CA THR A 292 -9.57 6.22 -9.24
C THR A 292 -8.85 7.53 -8.89
N SER A 293 -9.57 8.65 -8.85
CA SER A 293 -9.01 9.94 -8.41
C SER A 293 -8.60 9.89 -6.94
N ASP A 294 -9.44 9.34 -6.07
CA ASP A 294 -9.16 9.22 -4.63
C ASP A 294 -7.92 8.35 -4.39
N LEU A 295 -7.77 7.24 -5.13
CA LEU A 295 -6.59 6.38 -5.07
C LEU A 295 -5.31 7.14 -5.47
N ASN A 296 -5.37 7.91 -6.55
CA ASN A 296 -4.23 8.71 -7.00
C ASN A 296 -3.88 9.80 -5.98
N ASN A 297 -4.88 10.43 -5.36
CA ASN A 297 -4.66 11.42 -4.31
C ASN A 297 -3.98 10.80 -3.07
N VAL A 298 -4.40 9.61 -2.64
CA VAL A 298 -3.75 8.90 -1.52
C VAL A 298 -2.31 8.52 -1.87
N ARG A 299 -2.06 8.03 -3.10
CA ARG A 299 -0.70 7.75 -3.58
C ARG A 299 0.18 8.99 -3.58
N GLN A 300 -0.36 10.11 -4.06
CA GLN A 300 0.35 11.38 -4.05
C GLN A 300 0.62 11.85 -2.63
N ALA A 301 -0.35 11.74 -1.72
CA ALA A 301 -0.16 12.08 -0.30
C ALA A 301 0.93 11.25 0.38
N LYS A 302 1.08 9.96 0.04
CA LYS A 302 2.20 9.13 0.53
C LYS A 302 3.55 9.63 0.01
N ILE A 303 3.62 9.95 -1.29
CA ILE A 303 4.84 10.49 -1.89
C ILE A 303 5.19 11.83 -1.24
N ASP A 304 4.21 12.70 -1.05
CA ASP A 304 4.41 14.02 -0.44
C ASP A 304 4.80 13.91 1.04
N LEU A 305 4.25 12.94 1.77
CA LEU A 305 4.65 12.63 3.14
C LEU A 305 6.13 12.21 3.21
N LEU A 306 6.57 11.36 2.29
CA LEU A 306 7.96 10.91 2.21
C LEU A 306 8.92 11.98 1.65
N LYS A 307 8.45 12.90 0.80
CA LYS A 307 9.25 14.02 0.28
C LYS A 307 9.36 15.18 1.27
N GLY A 308 8.29 15.46 2.01
CA GLY A 308 8.28 16.47 3.08
C GLY A 308 9.05 16.01 4.31
N ALA A 309 9.26 14.70 4.44
CA ALA A 309 10.16 14.09 5.41
C ALA A 309 11.62 14.41 5.10
N ASN A 310 12.36 14.83 6.13
CA ASN A 310 13.79 15.11 6.05
C ASN A 310 14.59 13.79 5.98
N LEU A 311 14.54 13.14 4.82
CA LEU A 311 15.20 11.87 4.53
C LEU A 311 16.73 11.97 4.70
N PRO A 312 17.40 10.90 5.15
CA PRO A 312 18.85 10.90 5.35
C PRO A 312 19.66 11.05 4.07
N LEU A 313 19.13 10.59 2.93
CA LEU A 313 19.80 10.59 1.64
C LEU A 313 18.79 10.89 0.52
N PRO A 314 19.11 11.76 -0.45
CA PRO A 314 18.28 11.97 -1.63
C PRO A 314 18.03 10.65 -2.38
N GLY A 315 16.81 10.43 -2.87
CA GLY A 315 16.45 9.21 -3.60
C GLY A 315 16.05 8.02 -2.74
N LEU A 316 16.16 8.12 -1.40
CA LEU A 316 15.67 7.09 -0.48
C LEU A 316 14.14 7.18 -0.33
N SER A 317 13.45 6.05 -0.36
CA SER A 317 12.00 5.98 -0.20
C SER A 317 11.58 4.67 0.47
N VAL A 318 10.31 4.59 0.87
CA VAL A 318 9.68 3.36 1.35
C VAL A 318 8.48 3.06 0.46
N GLU A 319 8.52 1.92 -0.22
CA GLU A 319 7.45 1.45 -1.09
C GLU A 319 6.98 0.07 -0.65
N ASN A 320 5.67 -0.07 -0.38
CA ASN A 320 5.06 -1.32 0.08
C ASN A 320 5.76 -1.92 1.32
N GLY A 321 6.20 -1.08 2.25
CA GLY A 321 6.97 -1.52 3.43
C GLY A 321 8.39 -2.02 3.15
N GLU A 322 8.93 -1.78 1.96
CA GLU A 322 10.34 -2.07 1.62
C GLU A 322 11.13 -0.79 1.39
N LEU A 323 12.40 -0.79 1.80
CA LEU A 323 13.34 0.30 1.55
C LEU A 323 13.74 0.30 0.06
N THR A 324 13.54 1.43 -0.61
CA THR A 324 13.97 1.64 -2.00
C THR A 324 14.93 2.82 -2.11
N TYR A 325 15.84 2.76 -3.08
CA TYR A 325 16.77 3.82 -3.41
C TYR A 325 16.78 4.02 -4.93
N GLU A 326 16.51 5.25 -5.39
CA GLU A 326 16.39 5.58 -6.81
C GLU A 326 15.43 4.64 -7.59
N GLY A 327 14.35 4.21 -6.92
CA GLY A 327 13.36 3.28 -7.47
C GLY A 327 13.80 1.81 -7.52
N LYS A 328 14.98 1.47 -7.00
CA LYS A 328 15.48 0.09 -6.90
C LYS A 328 15.22 -0.47 -5.50
N LYS A 329 14.86 -1.75 -5.43
CA LYS A 329 14.75 -2.51 -4.18
C LYS A 329 16.11 -2.79 -3.57
N TRP A 330 16.17 -2.96 -2.25
CA TRP A 330 17.41 -3.17 -1.49
C TRP A 330 18.35 -4.25 -2.07
N ASP A 331 17.79 -5.38 -2.50
CA ASP A 331 18.53 -6.51 -3.07
C ASP A 331 19.18 -6.22 -4.44
N CYS A 332 18.66 -5.20 -5.13
CA CYS A 332 19.13 -4.75 -6.44
C CYS A 332 20.09 -3.54 -6.35
N ILE A 333 20.40 -3.06 -5.13
CA ILE A 333 21.36 -1.97 -4.89
C ILE A 333 22.78 -2.55 -4.79
N SER A 334 23.78 -1.81 -5.28
CA SER A 334 25.18 -2.22 -5.16
C SER A 334 25.64 -2.26 -3.70
N GLY A 335 26.62 -3.12 -3.36
CA GLY A 335 27.11 -3.24 -1.98
C GLY A 335 27.70 -1.93 -1.43
N SER A 336 28.37 -1.16 -2.29
CA SER A 336 28.88 0.18 -1.97
C SER A 336 27.75 1.16 -1.63
N ASP A 337 26.69 1.20 -2.43
CA ASP A 337 25.54 2.08 -2.19
C ASP A 337 24.76 1.65 -0.94
N GLN A 338 24.60 0.34 -0.70
CA GLN A 338 23.98 -0.17 0.52
C GLN A 338 24.73 0.32 1.78
N LEU A 339 26.08 0.32 1.76
CA LEU A 339 26.89 0.85 2.85
C LEU A 339 26.73 2.36 3.01
N LYS A 340 26.70 3.12 1.91
CA LYS A 340 26.44 4.58 1.93
C LYS A 340 25.07 4.88 2.55
N ILE A 341 24.01 4.22 2.09
CA ILE A 341 22.63 4.38 2.57
C ILE A 341 22.56 4.01 4.06
N ALA A 342 23.11 2.87 4.45
CA ALA A 342 23.06 2.41 5.83
C ALA A 342 23.80 3.37 6.79
N THR A 343 24.93 3.95 6.34
CA THR A 343 25.66 4.98 7.09
C THR A 343 24.83 6.26 7.26
N ALA A 344 24.17 6.72 6.19
CA ALA A 344 23.29 7.89 6.23
C ALA A 344 22.09 7.69 7.18
N ILE A 345 21.47 6.51 7.16
CA ILE A 345 20.35 6.15 8.05
C ILE A 345 20.78 6.23 9.51
N ILE A 346 21.91 5.64 9.88
CA ILE A 346 22.43 5.67 11.26
C ILE A 346 22.72 7.08 11.73
N ARG A 347 23.34 7.89 10.86
CA ARG A 347 23.64 9.30 11.14
C ARG A 347 22.38 10.06 11.55
N LYS A 348 21.28 9.85 10.83
CA LYS A 348 20.00 10.49 11.15
C LYS A 348 19.35 9.94 12.42
N LEU A 349 19.52 8.65 12.70
CA LEU A 349 18.95 7.99 13.88
C LEU A 349 19.50 8.57 15.19
N ASN A 350 20.82 8.79 15.28
CA ASN A 350 21.43 9.38 16.47
C ASN A 350 22.47 10.44 16.12
N PRO A 351 22.04 11.71 15.98
CA PRO A 351 22.94 12.81 15.66
C PRO A 351 24.01 13.08 16.73
N LYS A 352 23.88 12.55 17.96
CA LYS A 352 24.90 12.70 19.01
C LYS A 352 26.09 11.76 18.79
N CYS A 353 25.84 10.58 18.21
CA CYS A 353 26.86 9.61 17.83
C CYS A 353 27.62 10.11 16.60
N GLY A 354 28.91 10.35 16.74
CA GLY A 354 29.76 10.95 15.70
C GLY A 354 30.63 9.93 14.96
N PHE A 355 30.46 8.63 15.20
CA PHE A 355 31.26 7.59 14.56
C PHE A 355 30.42 6.41 14.06
N VAL A 356 30.92 5.68 13.06
CA VAL A 356 30.31 4.46 12.51
C VAL A 356 31.39 3.41 12.26
N LEU A 357 31.07 2.15 12.55
CA LEU A 357 31.95 1.01 12.28
C LEU A 357 31.52 0.30 10.98
N LEU A 358 32.43 0.21 10.01
CA LEU A 358 32.17 -0.37 8.68
C LEU A 358 33.05 -1.60 8.46
N ASP A 359 32.45 -2.74 8.11
CA ASP A 359 33.20 -3.94 7.70
C ASP A 359 33.08 -4.13 6.19
N LYS A 360 34.12 -4.72 5.57
CA LYS A 360 34.16 -5.11 4.14
C LYS A 360 34.15 -3.96 3.13
N LEU A 361 34.96 -2.93 3.36
CA LEU A 361 35.10 -1.84 2.38
C LEU A 361 35.74 -2.25 1.05
N GLU A 362 36.27 -3.47 0.91
CA GLU A 362 36.74 -4.00 -0.38
C GLU A 362 35.66 -4.04 -1.47
N GLN A 363 34.38 -3.85 -1.12
CA GLN A 363 33.27 -3.70 -2.07
C GLN A 363 33.29 -2.36 -2.83
N MET A 364 34.04 -1.37 -2.35
CA MET A 364 34.23 -0.07 -3.00
C MET A 364 35.54 -0.07 -3.79
N ASP A 365 35.53 0.46 -5.01
CA ASP A 365 36.77 0.84 -5.69
C ASP A 365 37.39 2.10 -5.06
N LEU A 366 38.58 2.48 -5.51
CA LEU A 366 39.33 3.59 -4.92
C LEU A 366 38.62 4.94 -5.11
N GLU A 367 37.96 5.14 -6.25
CA GLU A 367 37.22 6.36 -6.56
C GLU A 367 36.00 6.51 -5.64
N THR A 368 35.17 5.48 -5.54
CA THR A 368 34.01 5.45 -4.64
C THR A 368 34.43 5.63 -3.17
N LEU A 369 35.58 5.10 -2.79
CA LEU A 369 36.12 5.23 -1.43
C LEU A 369 36.57 6.65 -1.12
N GLN A 370 37.18 7.35 -2.08
CA GLN A 370 37.53 8.77 -1.93
C GLN A 370 36.29 9.65 -1.85
N GLU A 371 35.30 9.43 -2.72
CA GLU A 371 34.01 10.12 -2.65
C GLU A 371 33.30 9.90 -1.31
N PHE A 372 33.30 8.65 -0.83
CA PHE A 372 32.70 8.29 0.44
C PHE A 372 33.44 8.93 1.62
N GLY A 373 34.78 8.98 1.58
CA GLY A 373 35.59 9.71 2.55
C GLY A 373 35.27 11.20 2.59
N ALA A 374 35.19 11.84 1.42
CA ALA A 374 34.84 13.26 1.31
C ALA A 374 33.42 13.55 1.83
N TRP A 375 32.45 12.67 1.55
CA TRP A 375 31.09 12.77 2.10
C TRP A 375 31.08 12.65 3.63
N LEU A 376 31.84 11.71 4.20
CA LEU A 376 31.97 11.58 5.65
C LEU A 376 32.59 12.81 6.32
N GLU A 377 33.55 13.47 5.67
CA GLU A 377 34.13 14.72 6.14
C GLU A 377 33.13 15.87 6.12
N GLN A 378 32.35 16.00 5.04
CA GLN A 378 31.27 17.00 4.92
C GLN A 378 30.20 16.82 6.00
N GLU A 379 29.88 15.57 6.34
CA GLU A 379 28.93 15.22 7.38
C GLU A 379 29.50 15.25 8.82
N GLU A 380 30.79 15.59 8.97
CA GLU A 380 31.56 15.57 10.23
C GLU A 380 31.50 14.21 10.95
N LEU A 381 31.43 13.12 10.20
CA LEU A 381 31.33 11.74 10.71
C LEU A 381 32.70 11.06 10.71
N GLN A 382 32.99 10.28 11.76
CA GLN A 382 34.17 9.42 11.83
C GLN A 382 33.80 7.99 11.43
N ALA A 383 34.30 7.48 10.31
CA ALA A 383 34.13 6.07 9.94
C ALA A 383 35.41 5.28 10.25
N ILE A 384 35.29 4.23 11.06
CA ILE A 384 36.38 3.27 11.28
C ILE A 384 36.03 2.01 10.50
N ALA A 385 36.85 1.71 9.50
CA ALA A 385 36.51 0.69 8.53
C ALA A 385 37.60 -0.35 8.33
N THR A 386 37.23 -1.56 7.93
CA THR A 386 38.18 -2.62 7.55
C THR A 386 38.15 -2.84 6.04
N ARG A 387 39.33 -3.08 5.46
CA ARG A 387 39.48 -3.42 4.04
C ARG A 387 40.52 -4.53 3.87
N VAL A 388 40.28 -5.45 2.95
CA VAL A 388 41.30 -6.43 2.54
C VAL A 388 42.28 -5.78 1.55
N SER A 389 43.22 -4.98 2.07
CA SER A 389 44.27 -4.35 1.28
C SER A 389 45.51 -4.08 2.13
N THR A 390 46.66 -3.91 1.48
CA THR A 390 47.89 -3.41 2.11
C THR A 390 48.46 -2.22 1.34
N GLY A 391 47.64 -1.57 0.52
CA GLY A 391 48.02 -0.38 -0.23
C GLY A 391 47.99 0.89 0.61
N ASP A 392 48.39 2.00 -0.03
CA ASP A 392 48.55 3.32 0.60
C ASP A 392 47.20 3.94 1.04
N GLU A 393 46.07 3.39 0.61
CA GLU A 393 44.75 3.79 1.09
C GLU A 393 44.49 3.36 2.56
N CYS A 394 45.26 2.41 3.08
CA CYS A 394 45.11 1.91 4.45
C CYS A 394 45.90 2.78 5.43
N HIS A 395 45.21 3.36 6.41
CA HIS A 395 45.83 4.19 7.45
C HIS A 395 46.61 3.36 8.46
N ILE A 396 46.12 2.15 8.74
CA ILE A 396 46.73 1.18 9.65
C ILE A 396 46.73 -0.16 8.96
N ILE A 397 47.87 -0.86 8.98
CA ILE A 397 47.97 -2.22 8.45
C ILE A 397 48.13 -3.18 9.62
N ILE A 398 47.22 -4.15 9.74
CA ILE A 398 47.30 -5.20 10.74
C ILE A 398 48.02 -6.42 10.15
N GLN A 399 49.05 -6.87 10.88
CA GLN A 399 49.80 -8.08 10.59
C GLN A 399 49.96 -8.91 11.87
N ASP A 400 49.53 -10.17 11.81
CA ASP A 400 49.56 -11.16 12.89
C ASP A 400 49.00 -10.65 14.22
N GLY A 401 47.88 -9.90 14.16
CA GLY A 401 47.23 -9.33 15.33
C GLY A 401 47.90 -8.10 15.93
N TYR A 402 48.96 -7.58 15.31
CA TYR A 402 49.59 -6.31 15.66
C TYR A 402 49.22 -5.21 14.66
N GLY A 403 49.12 -3.97 15.13
CA GLY A 403 48.96 -2.79 14.28
C GLY A 403 49.10 -1.49 15.07
N GLY A 404 49.26 -0.37 14.36
CA GLY A 404 49.25 0.96 14.95
C GLY A 404 49.55 2.05 13.93
N SER A 405 49.31 3.32 14.29
CA SER A 405 49.64 4.46 13.44
C SER A 405 51.11 4.43 13.03
N ALA A 406 51.38 4.59 11.73
CA ALA A 406 52.74 4.60 11.17
C ALA A 406 53.55 5.80 11.71
N ALA A 407 54.15 5.62 12.88
CA ALA A 407 55.21 6.44 13.43
C ALA A 407 56.11 5.60 14.36
N THR A 408 56.39 4.34 13.98
CA THR A 408 57.56 3.54 14.40
C THR A 408 57.49 2.17 13.73
N THR A 409 57.75 2.12 12.42
CA THR A 409 58.44 0.97 11.85
C THR A 409 59.93 1.11 12.19
N GLU A 410 60.28 0.97 13.48
CA GLU A 410 61.59 0.38 13.76
C GLU A 410 61.47 -1.08 13.37
N THR A 411 62.19 -1.41 12.31
CA THR A 411 62.41 -2.77 11.83
C THR A 411 62.80 -3.68 12.98
N ILE A 412 61.85 -4.49 13.48
CA ILE A 412 62.17 -5.64 14.32
C ILE A 412 62.88 -6.63 13.40
N GLY A 413 64.21 -6.61 13.47
CA GLY A 413 65.08 -7.51 12.72
C GLY A 413 64.68 -8.96 12.95
N LYS A 414 64.57 -9.72 11.86
CA LYS A 414 64.48 -11.18 11.91
C LYS A 414 65.62 -11.72 12.78
N PRO A 415 65.39 -12.64 13.73
CA PRO A 415 66.48 -13.35 14.37
C PRO A 415 67.14 -14.24 13.32
N THR A 416 68.34 -13.86 12.88
CA THR A 416 69.23 -14.72 12.11
C THR A 416 69.77 -15.77 13.07
N TRP A 417 69.25 -16.98 12.94
CA TRP A 417 69.83 -18.19 13.50
C TRP A 417 71.29 -18.31 13.03
N LYS A 418 72.23 -18.39 13.99
CA LYS A 418 73.63 -18.77 13.72
C LYS A 418 73.83 -20.20 14.17
N GLU A 419 74.30 -21.02 13.25
CA GLU A 419 74.70 -22.40 13.49
C GLU A 419 75.98 -22.43 14.36
N GLY A 420 75.94 -23.13 15.50
CA GLY A 420 77.16 -23.58 16.19
C GLY A 420 77.60 -22.88 17.50
N GLU A 421 76.69 -22.45 18.37
CA GLU A 421 77.03 -22.22 19.79
C GLU A 421 76.11 -23.06 20.68
N PHE A 422 76.71 -24.01 21.40
CA PHE A 422 76.09 -24.85 22.42
C PHE A 422 76.18 -24.21 23.80
#